data_AF-A0A523Z0V6-F1
#
_entry.id   AF-A0A523Z0V6-F1
#
_cell.length_a   1.000
_cell.length_b   1.000
_cell.length_c   1.000
_cell.angle_alpha   90.00
_cell.angle_beta   90.00
_cell.angle_gamma   90.00
#
_symmetry.space_group_name_H-M   'P 1'
#
loop_
_entity.id
_entity.type
_entity.pdbx_description
1 polymer ?
#
loop_
_entity_poly.entity_id
_entity_poly.type
_entity_poly.pdbx_seq_one_letter_code
_entity_poly.pdbx_strand_id
1 'polypeptide(L)'
;MTATDHRTLLRHWTFIVVAVAAALPAPLLRLLEVTGAADPDLGNVGQPLLFGLGIMAAAALLVWASEVAETEISATLALVVLAFIAVLPEYAVDLYFAWTAPSNPENAHLAVANMTGGNRLLVGLAWPAIFLIFWLRTRAREMTVERSNSLGILFLGAATLYSFSIPIR
;
A
#
# COMPACT_ATOMS: atom_id res chain seq x y z
N MET A 1 -29.94 23.47 0.34
CA MET A 1 -28.47 23.33 0.40
C MET A 1 -27.92 24.61 1.03
N THR A 2 -27.35 24.54 2.24
CA THR A 2 -26.91 25.73 3.02
C THR A 2 -25.45 26.09 2.69
N ALA A 3 -25.01 27.31 3.01
CA ALA A 3 -23.64 27.78 2.71
C ALA A 3 -22.52 26.92 3.36
N THR A 4 -22.83 26.20 4.44
CA THR A 4 -21.94 25.24 5.09
C THR A 4 -21.72 23.97 4.25
N ASP A 5 -22.74 23.54 3.53
CA ASP A 5 -22.73 22.35 2.66
C ASP A 5 -21.87 22.56 1.39
N HIS A 6 -21.79 23.80 0.90
CA HIS A 6 -20.90 24.14 -0.22
C HIS A 6 -19.41 24.14 0.21
N ARG A 7 -19.11 24.59 1.43
CA ARG A 7 -17.73 24.63 1.94
C ARG A 7 -17.17 23.23 2.21
N THR A 8 -17.99 22.31 2.69
CA THR A 8 -17.60 20.90 2.86
C THR A 8 -17.37 20.24 1.51
N LEU A 9 -18.28 20.41 0.55
CA LEU A 9 -18.14 19.86 -0.79
C LEU A 9 -16.86 20.34 -1.49
N LEU A 10 -16.58 21.65 -1.47
CA LEU A 10 -15.35 22.23 -2.02
C LEU A 10 -14.10 21.60 -1.37
N ARG A 11 -14.10 21.40 -0.05
CA ARG A 11 -12.98 20.77 0.66
C ARG A 11 -12.73 19.34 0.20
N HIS A 12 -13.77 18.52 0.02
CA HIS A 12 -13.62 17.13 -0.45
C HIS A 12 -13.07 17.09 -1.87
N TRP A 13 -13.58 17.92 -2.78
CA TRP A 13 -13.05 18.05 -4.13
C TRP A 13 -11.60 18.48 -4.15
N THR A 14 -11.19 19.40 -3.27
CA THR A 14 -9.78 19.79 -3.14
C THR A 14 -8.88 18.60 -2.81
N PHE A 15 -9.27 17.72 -1.89
CA PHE A 15 -8.47 16.53 -1.56
C PHE A 15 -8.33 15.58 -2.75
N ILE A 16 -9.42 15.35 -3.48
CA ILE A 16 -9.40 14.50 -4.68
C ILE A 16 -8.48 15.12 -5.74
N VAL A 17 -8.63 16.43 -6.02
CA VAL A 17 -7.81 17.14 -7.01
C VAL A 17 -6.33 17.10 -6.62
N VAL A 18 -6.00 17.31 -5.35
CA VAL A 18 -4.62 17.24 -4.87
C VAL A 18 -4.04 15.84 -5.01
N ALA A 19 -4.80 14.79 -4.63
CA ALA A 19 -4.34 13.41 -4.77
C ALA A 19 -4.15 13.02 -6.24
N VAL A 20 -5.08 13.41 -7.12
CA VAL A 20 -4.94 13.22 -8.58
C VAL A 20 -3.73 13.98 -9.12
N ALA A 21 -3.55 15.24 -8.73
CA ALA A 21 -2.40 16.03 -9.15
C ALA A 21 -1.06 15.47 -8.65
N ALA A 22 -1.04 14.80 -7.50
CA ALA A 22 0.13 14.09 -6.98
C ALA A 22 0.36 12.74 -7.68
N ALA A 23 -0.71 12.05 -8.09
CA ALA A 23 -0.64 10.75 -8.77
C ALA A 23 -0.27 10.84 -10.25
N LEU A 24 -0.73 11.88 -10.95
CA LEU A 24 -0.60 12.04 -12.41
C LEU A 24 0.83 12.19 -12.96
N PRO A 25 1.77 12.90 -12.32
CA PRO A 25 3.08 13.16 -12.91
C PRO A 25 3.86 11.88 -13.25
N ALA A 26 3.84 10.87 -12.38
CA ALA A 26 4.58 9.62 -12.58
C ALA A 26 4.18 8.84 -13.85
N PRO A 27 2.90 8.49 -14.08
CA PRO A 27 2.49 7.81 -15.31
C PRO A 27 2.63 8.69 -16.56
N LEU A 28 2.47 10.01 -16.44
CA LEU A 28 2.68 10.93 -17.56
C LEU A 28 4.14 10.96 -18.00
N LEU A 29 5.09 11.10 -17.06
CA LEU A 29 6.52 11.01 -17.37
C LEU A 29 6.86 9.64 -17.97
N ARG A 30 6.34 8.56 -17.39
CA ARG A 30 6.58 7.21 -17.93
C ARG A 30 6.09 7.06 -19.37
N LEU A 31 4.94 7.65 -19.69
CA LEU A 31 4.41 7.65 -21.05
C LEU A 31 5.30 8.48 -22.00
N LEU A 32 5.78 9.64 -21.56
CA LEU A 32 6.68 10.49 -22.34
C LEU A 32 8.04 9.82 -22.61
N GLU A 33 8.59 9.13 -21.61
CA GLU A 33 9.82 8.32 -21.73
C GLU A 33 9.64 7.20 -22.77
N VAL A 34 8.56 6.41 -22.66
CA VAL A 34 8.30 5.26 -23.54
C VAL A 34 8.01 5.71 -24.99
N THR A 35 7.41 6.88 -25.17
CA THR A 35 7.15 7.46 -26.50
C THR A 35 8.34 8.22 -27.08
N GLY A 36 9.43 8.39 -26.30
CA GLY A 36 10.60 9.16 -26.69
C GLY A 36 10.35 10.66 -26.82
N ALA A 37 9.23 11.17 -26.29
CA ALA A 37 8.85 12.58 -26.38
C ALA A 37 9.65 13.47 -25.41
N ALA A 38 9.97 12.95 -24.23
CA ALA A 38 10.82 13.61 -23.25
C ALA A 38 11.44 12.57 -22.30
N ASP A 39 12.71 12.77 -21.95
CA ASP A 39 13.43 11.98 -20.95
C ASP A 39 14.12 12.95 -19.97
N PRO A 40 13.36 13.53 -19.02
CA PRO A 40 13.92 14.46 -18.06
C PRO A 40 14.78 13.69 -17.04
N ASP A 41 16.06 14.03 -16.95
CA ASP A 41 16.94 13.51 -15.90
C ASP A 41 16.57 14.12 -14.53
N LEU A 42 15.84 13.33 -13.74
CA LEU A 42 15.44 13.68 -12.37
C LEU A 42 16.50 13.30 -11.32
N GLY A 43 17.59 12.65 -11.75
CA GLY A 43 18.62 12.10 -10.89
C GLY A 43 18.14 11.02 -9.91
N ASN A 44 19.10 10.49 -9.13
CA ASN A 44 18.90 9.35 -8.23
C ASN A 44 17.93 9.61 -7.05
N VAL A 45 17.59 10.87 -6.77
CA VAL A 45 16.70 11.25 -5.67
C VAL A 45 15.34 11.69 -6.21
N GLY A 46 15.30 12.47 -7.30
CA GLY A 46 14.04 12.97 -7.84
C GLY A 46 13.16 11.86 -8.41
N GLN A 47 13.77 10.87 -9.07
CA GLN A 47 13.02 9.78 -9.70
C GLN A 47 12.29 8.89 -8.67
N PRO A 48 12.94 8.34 -7.61
CA PRO A 48 12.21 7.55 -6.62
C PRO A 48 11.16 8.35 -5.86
N LEU A 49 11.41 9.63 -5.57
CA LEU A 49 10.45 10.47 -4.86
C LEU A 49 9.20 10.73 -5.69
N LEU A 50 9.35 11.07 -6.97
CA LEU A 50 8.22 11.34 -7.85
C LEU A 50 7.36 10.09 -8.08
N PHE A 51 8.00 8.97 -8.44
CA PHE A 51 7.28 7.72 -8.69
C PHE A 51 6.70 7.13 -7.40
N GLY A 52 7.43 7.19 -6.29
CA GLY A 52 6.94 6.77 -4.98
C GLY A 52 5.73 7.60 -4.53
N LEU A 53 5.79 8.93 -4.66
CA LEU A 53 4.64 9.80 -4.37
C LEU A 53 3.44 9.47 -5.26
N GLY A 54 3.69 9.22 -6.55
CA GLY A 54 2.65 8.82 -7.49
C GLY A 54 1.94 7.53 -7.07
N ILE A 55 2.70 6.51 -6.68
CA ILE A 55 2.17 5.23 -6.17
C ILE A 55 1.37 5.44 -4.89
N MET A 56 1.88 6.20 -3.93
CA MET A 56 1.20 6.48 -2.66
C MET A 56 -0.10 7.25 -2.87
N ALA A 57 -0.10 8.26 -3.75
CA ALA A 57 -1.29 9.04 -4.08
C ALA A 57 -2.34 8.18 -4.81
N ALA A 58 -1.92 7.31 -5.74
CA ALA A 58 -2.80 6.37 -6.41
C ALA A 58 -3.44 5.37 -5.43
N ALA A 59 -2.66 4.82 -4.50
CA ALA A 59 -3.17 3.92 -3.47
C ALA A 59 -4.21 4.61 -2.57
N ALA A 60 -3.97 5.86 -2.16
CA ALA A 60 -4.94 6.64 -1.40
C ALA A 60 -6.26 6.86 -2.17
N LEU A 61 -6.17 7.20 -3.46
CA LEU A 61 -7.36 7.32 -4.34
C LEU A 61 -8.13 6.00 -4.44
N LEU A 62 -7.44 4.86 -4.56
CA LEU A 62 -8.07 3.54 -4.61
C LEU A 62 -8.74 3.18 -3.29
N VAL A 63 -8.15 3.53 -2.14
CA VAL A 63 -8.76 3.35 -0.83
C VAL A 63 -10.08 4.13 -0.74
N TRP A 64 -10.07 5.43 -1.08
CA TRP A 64 -11.30 6.24 -1.06
C TRP A 64 -12.35 5.74 -2.05
N ALA A 65 -11.94 5.32 -3.25
CA ALA A 65 -12.85 4.71 -4.22
C ALA A 65 -13.48 3.43 -3.68
N SER A 66 -12.72 2.63 -2.92
CA SER A 66 -13.20 1.37 -2.33
C SER A 66 -14.18 1.61 -1.19
N GLU A 67 -13.94 2.63 -0.35
CA GLU A 67 -14.89 3.05 0.69
C GLU A 67 -16.24 3.49 0.10
N VAL A 68 -16.22 4.17 -1.05
CA VAL A 68 -17.46 4.50 -1.77
C VAL A 68 -18.09 3.24 -2.37
N ALA A 69 -17.28 2.37 -2.99
CA ALA A 69 -17.77 1.13 -3.59
C ALA A 69 -18.39 0.16 -2.56
N GLU A 70 -17.97 0.20 -1.29
CA GLU A 70 -18.56 -0.56 -0.19
C GLU A 70 -20.07 -0.34 -0.06
N THR A 71 -20.59 0.82 -0.47
CA THR A 71 -22.03 1.11 -0.43
C THR A 71 -22.85 0.27 -1.42
N GLU A 72 -22.20 -0.32 -2.42
CA GLU A 72 -22.85 -1.04 -3.52
C GLU A 72 -22.57 -2.56 -3.51
N ILE A 73 -21.69 -3.04 -2.63
CA ILE A 73 -21.29 -4.46 -2.53
C ILE A 73 -21.39 -4.99 -1.10
N SER A 74 -21.17 -6.30 -0.90
CA SER A 74 -21.19 -6.87 0.45
C SER A 74 -20.03 -6.36 1.29
N ALA A 75 -20.28 -6.04 2.57
CA ALA A 75 -19.27 -5.55 3.51
C ALA A 75 -18.03 -6.47 3.58
N THR A 76 -18.24 -7.80 3.55
CA THR A 76 -17.13 -8.76 3.54
C THR A 76 -16.26 -8.63 2.29
N LEU A 77 -16.87 -8.47 1.11
CA LEU A 77 -16.12 -8.29 -0.14
C LEU A 77 -15.37 -6.96 -0.14
N ALA A 78 -16.01 -5.89 0.33
CA ALA A 78 -15.40 -4.57 0.45
C ALA A 78 -14.17 -4.60 1.37
N LEU A 79 -14.27 -5.24 2.54
CA LEU A 79 -13.15 -5.38 3.48
C LEU A 79 -11.96 -6.14 2.87
N VAL A 80 -12.21 -7.21 2.10
CA VAL A 80 -11.15 -7.96 1.43
C VAL A 80 -10.46 -7.12 0.36
N VAL A 81 -11.25 -6.40 -0.46
CA VAL A 81 -10.72 -5.51 -1.51
C VAL A 81 -9.91 -4.37 -0.88
N LEU A 82 -10.44 -3.74 0.18
CA LEU A 82 -9.77 -2.67 0.90
C LEU A 82 -8.44 -3.15 1.50
N ALA A 83 -8.44 -4.33 2.14
CA ALA A 83 -7.23 -4.92 2.69
C ALA A 83 -6.18 -5.20 1.60
N PHE A 84 -6.60 -5.68 0.43
CA PHE A 84 -5.70 -5.92 -0.71
C PHE A 84 -5.12 -4.61 -1.28
N ILE A 85 -5.96 -3.59 -1.47
CA ILE A 85 -5.54 -2.28 -1.98
C ILE A 85 -4.55 -1.60 -1.04
N ALA A 86 -4.75 -1.72 0.28
CA ALA A 86 -3.89 -1.12 1.29
C ALA A 86 -2.42 -1.60 1.21
N VAL A 87 -2.18 -2.80 0.69
CA VAL A 87 -0.84 -3.38 0.51
C VAL A 87 -0.43 -3.46 -0.97
N LEU A 88 -1.23 -2.91 -1.88
CA LEU A 88 -0.99 -2.96 -3.32
C LEU A 88 0.35 -2.33 -3.75
N PRO A 89 0.80 -1.18 -3.19
CA PRO A 89 2.12 -0.64 -3.49
C PRO A 89 3.26 -1.63 -3.26
N GLU A 90 3.20 -2.40 -2.17
CA GLU A 90 4.19 -3.40 -1.82
C GLU A 90 4.21 -4.53 -2.87
N TYR A 91 3.04 -5.03 -3.24
CA TYR A 91 2.92 -6.05 -4.29
C TYR A 91 3.40 -5.57 -5.66
N ALA A 92 3.16 -4.30 -6.00
CA ALA A 92 3.59 -3.75 -7.28
C ALA A 92 5.13 -3.71 -7.40
N VAL A 93 5.82 -3.27 -6.34
CA VAL A 93 7.29 -3.23 -6.30
C VAL A 93 7.89 -4.63 -6.30
N ASP A 94 7.33 -5.53 -5.50
CA ASP A 94 7.84 -6.91 -5.40
C ASP A 94 7.64 -7.68 -6.72
N LEU A 95 6.47 -7.52 -7.35
CA LEU A 95 6.19 -8.10 -8.67
C LEU A 95 7.12 -7.56 -9.74
N TYR A 96 7.46 -6.27 -9.71
CA TYR A 96 8.43 -5.70 -10.64
C TYR A 96 9.80 -6.35 -10.51
N PHE A 97 10.33 -6.50 -9.29
CA PHE A 97 11.60 -7.16 -9.07
C PHE A 97 11.57 -8.63 -9.49
N ALA A 98 10.52 -9.36 -9.12
CA ALA A 98 10.36 -10.76 -9.51
C ALA A 98 10.25 -10.94 -11.04
N TRP A 99 9.49 -10.07 -11.72
CA TRP A 99 9.30 -10.11 -13.17
C TRP A 99 10.57 -9.79 -13.95
N THR A 100 11.39 -8.87 -13.44
CA THR A 100 12.62 -8.42 -14.11
C THR A 100 13.86 -9.23 -13.72
N ALA A 101 13.76 -10.09 -12.71
CA ALA A 101 14.84 -10.96 -12.24
C ALA A 101 15.52 -11.81 -13.34
N PRO A 102 14.82 -12.38 -14.35
CA PRO A 102 15.47 -13.14 -15.41
C PRO A 102 16.41 -12.30 -16.27
N SER A 103 16.08 -11.02 -16.49
CA SER A 103 16.89 -10.07 -17.27
C SER A 103 17.91 -9.31 -16.41
N ASN A 104 17.64 -9.15 -15.12
CA ASN A 104 18.52 -8.49 -14.17
C ASN A 104 18.61 -9.34 -12.89
N PRO A 105 19.62 -10.22 -12.78
CA PRO A 105 19.74 -11.18 -11.68
C PRO A 105 19.76 -10.55 -10.28
N GLU A 106 20.23 -9.30 -10.15
CA GLU A 106 20.23 -8.59 -8.86
C GLU A 106 18.80 -8.40 -8.31
N ASN A 107 17.81 -8.26 -9.19
CA ASN A 107 16.41 -8.08 -8.79
C ASN A 107 15.82 -9.32 -8.11
N ALA A 108 16.40 -10.52 -8.31
CA ALA A 108 15.99 -11.71 -7.58
C ALA A 108 16.24 -11.54 -6.06
N HIS A 109 17.40 -10.98 -5.70
CA HIS A 109 17.73 -10.69 -4.30
C HIS A 109 16.88 -9.55 -3.75
N LEU A 110 16.61 -8.52 -4.57
CA LEU A 110 15.75 -7.40 -4.17
C LEU A 110 14.30 -7.83 -3.93
N ALA A 111 13.73 -8.74 -4.73
CA ALA A 111 12.40 -9.28 -4.51
C ALA A 111 12.31 -9.98 -3.14
N VAL A 112 13.22 -10.91 -2.86
CA VAL A 112 13.23 -11.63 -1.57
C VAL A 112 13.47 -10.67 -0.40
N ALA A 113 14.37 -9.69 -0.56
CA ALA A 113 14.65 -8.68 0.46
C ALA A 113 13.44 -7.77 0.71
N ASN A 114 12.74 -7.36 -0.34
CA ASN A 114 11.52 -6.54 -0.24
C ASN A 114 10.41 -7.31 0.47
N MET A 115 10.06 -8.50 -0.04
CA MET A 115 9.01 -9.36 0.53
C MET A 115 9.26 -9.69 2.03
N THR A 116 10.51 -9.98 2.41
CA THR A 116 10.85 -10.26 3.82
C THR A 116 10.95 -8.98 4.65
N GLY A 117 11.44 -7.88 4.07
CA GLY A 117 11.53 -6.57 4.70
C GLY A 117 10.16 -6.00 5.07
N GLY A 118 9.22 -6.00 4.13
CA GLY A 118 7.83 -5.55 4.35
C GLY A 118 7.15 -6.31 5.48
N ASN A 119 7.24 -7.64 5.49
CA ASN A 119 6.69 -8.47 6.56
C ASN A 119 7.31 -8.16 7.94
N ARG A 120 8.63 -7.92 7.99
CA ARG A 120 9.34 -7.55 9.23
C ARG A 120 8.98 -6.16 9.71
N LEU A 121 8.83 -5.19 8.81
CA LEU A 121 8.40 -3.83 9.16
C LEU A 121 6.95 -3.82 9.67
N LEU A 122 6.07 -4.60 9.07
CA LEU A 122 4.69 -4.73 9.51
C LEU A 122 4.63 -5.25 10.96
N VAL A 123 5.20 -6.41 11.22
CA VAL A 123 5.11 -7.04 12.56
C VAL A 123 6.02 -6.35 13.58
N GLY A 124 7.22 -5.95 13.18
CA GLY A 124 8.25 -5.41 14.07
C GLY A 124 8.15 -3.91 14.36
N LEU A 125 7.51 -3.13 13.46
CA LEU A 125 7.38 -1.68 13.62
C LEU A 125 5.91 -1.24 13.63
N ALA A 126 5.13 -1.59 12.61
CA ALA A 126 3.77 -1.07 12.46
C ALA A 126 2.83 -1.52 13.59
N TRP A 127 2.79 -2.81 13.90
CA TRP A 127 1.94 -3.34 14.99
C TRP A 127 2.31 -2.78 16.37
N PRO A 128 3.59 -2.76 16.78
CA PRO A 128 4.01 -2.10 18.01
C PRO A 128 3.69 -0.60 18.04
N ALA A 129 3.82 0.10 16.91
CA ALA A 129 3.46 1.52 16.82
C ALA A 129 1.95 1.73 17.03
N ILE A 130 1.09 0.90 16.41
CA ILE A 130 -0.36 0.94 16.63
C ILE A 130 -0.68 0.68 18.11
N PHE A 131 -0.05 -0.32 18.72
CA PHE A 131 -0.25 -0.62 20.15
C PHE A 131 0.26 0.51 21.04
N LEU A 132 1.38 1.16 20.70
CA LEU A 132 1.90 2.32 21.42
C LEU A 132 0.92 3.49 21.37
N ILE A 133 0.36 3.79 20.19
CA ILE A 133 -0.67 4.83 20.02
C ILE A 133 -1.91 4.49 20.86
N PHE A 134 -2.37 3.23 20.81
CA PHE A 134 -3.47 2.73 21.63
C PHE A 134 -3.19 2.94 23.12
N TRP A 135 -2.04 2.48 23.61
CA TRP A 135 -1.64 2.60 25.02
C TRP A 135 -1.52 4.06 25.46
N LEU A 136 -0.95 4.94 24.64
CA LEU A 136 -0.86 6.38 24.95
C LEU A 136 -2.24 7.00 25.15
N ARG A 137 -3.24 6.55 24.37
CA ARG A 137 -4.61 7.08 24.40
C ARG A 137 -5.48 6.47 25.52
N THR A 138 -5.40 5.16 25.74
CA THR A 138 -6.31 4.44 26.65
C THR A 138 -5.67 4.06 27.99
N ARG A 139 -4.34 4.02 28.06
CA ARG A 139 -3.54 3.45 29.16
C ARG A 139 -3.84 1.98 29.46
N ALA A 140 -4.63 1.30 28.62
CA ALA A 140 -4.87 -0.13 28.73
C ALA A 140 -3.60 -0.92 28.36
N ARG A 141 -3.34 -2.00 29.08
CA ARG A 141 -2.16 -2.86 28.89
C ARG A 141 -2.40 -4.03 27.95
N GLU A 142 -3.65 -4.23 27.54
CA GLU A 142 -4.07 -5.30 26.66
C GLU A 142 -4.99 -4.75 25.59
N MET A 143 -4.83 -5.26 24.37
CA MET A 143 -5.71 -4.99 23.25
C MET A 143 -6.33 -6.33 22.87
N THR A 144 -7.58 -6.54 23.30
CA THR A 144 -8.28 -7.81 23.11
C THR A 144 -8.51 -8.05 21.63
N VAL A 145 -8.00 -9.17 21.12
CA VAL A 145 -8.22 -9.60 19.73
C VAL A 145 -9.51 -10.41 19.67
N GLU A 146 -10.36 -10.11 18.69
CA GLU A 146 -11.64 -10.81 18.53
C GLU A 146 -11.45 -12.25 18.05
N ARG A 147 -12.43 -13.11 18.36
CA ARG A 147 -12.43 -14.50 17.89
C ARG A 147 -12.49 -14.60 16.36
N SER A 148 -13.06 -13.61 15.68
CA SER A 148 -13.09 -13.50 14.21
C SER A 148 -11.70 -13.55 13.58
N ASN A 149 -10.66 -13.04 14.25
CA ASN A 149 -9.27 -13.08 13.78
C ASN A 149 -8.62 -14.48 13.89
N SER A 150 -9.26 -15.45 14.56
CA SER A 150 -8.68 -16.79 14.77
C SER A 150 -8.33 -17.48 13.46
N LEU A 151 -9.16 -17.28 12.42
CA LEU A 151 -8.90 -17.83 11.09
C LEU A 151 -7.61 -17.24 10.49
N GLY A 152 -7.39 -15.93 10.64
CA GLY A 152 -6.17 -15.27 10.20
C GLY A 152 -4.93 -15.80 10.92
N ILE A 153 -5.01 -16.04 12.24
CA ILE A 153 -3.91 -16.62 13.02
C ILE A 153 -3.59 -18.05 12.56
N LEU A 154 -4.62 -18.86 12.25
CA LEU A 154 -4.41 -20.20 11.71
C LEU A 154 -3.66 -20.18 10.38
N PHE A 155 -4.10 -19.34 9.43
CA PHE A 155 -3.43 -19.18 8.14
C PHE A 155 -2.00 -18.66 8.29
N LEU A 156 -1.80 -17.67 9.17
CA LEU A 156 -0.47 -17.14 9.46
C LEU A 156 0.46 -18.23 10.03
N GLY A 157 -0.04 -19.05 10.97
CA GLY A 157 0.69 -20.18 11.53
C GLY A 157 1.06 -21.22 10.46
N ALA A 158 0.09 -21.62 9.63
CA ALA A 158 0.33 -22.58 8.55
C ALA A 158 1.34 -22.05 7.52
N ALA A 159 1.21 -20.78 7.10
CA ALA A 159 2.14 -20.14 6.18
C ALA A 159 3.55 -20.03 6.77
N THR A 160 3.67 -19.72 8.07
CA THR A 160 4.95 -19.65 8.78
C THR A 160 5.63 -21.03 8.82
N LEU A 161 4.87 -22.08 9.16
CA LEU A 161 5.37 -23.46 9.15
C LEU A 161 5.85 -23.87 7.75
N TYR A 162 5.08 -23.55 6.71
CA TYR A 162 5.48 -23.79 5.33
C TYR A 162 6.76 -23.02 4.97
N SER A 163 6.87 -21.76 5.38
CA SER A 163 8.03 -20.91 5.08
C SER A 163 9.35 -21.47 5.62
N PHE A 164 9.34 -22.21 6.74
CA PHE A 164 10.55 -22.87 7.24
C PHE A 164 11.10 -23.95 6.30
N SER A 165 10.28 -24.46 5.38
CA SER A 165 10.73 -25.42 4.37
C SER A 165 11.43 -24.78 3.16
N ILE A 166 11.26 -23.47 2.95
CA ILE A 166 11.80 -22.76 1.77
C ILE A 166 13.34 -22.77 1.76
N PRO A 167 14.07 -22.44 2.85
CA PRO A 167 15.53 -22.42 2.83
C PRO A 167 16.20 -23.80 2.70
N ILE A 168 15.42 -24.88 2.85
CA ILE A 168 15.91 -26.27 2.80
C ILE A 168 15.93 -26.79 1.35
N ARG A 169 15.22 -26.12 0.44
CA ARG A 169 15.17 -26.44 -0.98
C ARG A 169 16.17 -25.61 -1.77
#